data_AF-A0A1Z8VBW0-F1
#
_entry.id   AF-A0A1Z8VBW0-F1
#
_cell.length_a   1.000
_cell.length_b   1.000
_cell.length_c   1.000
_cell.angle_alpha   90.00
_cell.angle_beta   90.00
_cell.angle_gamma   90.00
#
_symmetry.space_group_name_H-M   'P 1'
#
loop_
_entity.id
_entity.type
_entity.pdbx_description
1 polymer ?
#
loop_
_entity_poly.entity_id
_entity_poly.type
_entity_poly.pdbx_seq_one_letter_code
_entity_poly.pdbx_strand_id
1 'polypeptide(L)'
;MHLEKRNNVKADNVWEIIKECRERKPLSTFLFKTRTGECQLKEGNTCTGFESQCQRWQPKLPKEKRFSGRSIRNLVGSQDELEIASERLGHASTATTKKFYRSNVTNVTPIIPQINLKNS
;
A
#
# COMPACT_ATOMS: atom_id res chain seq x y z
N MET A 1 -30.89 -5.66 22.73
CA MET A 1 -29.88 -6.31 21.86
C MET A 1 -29.74 -5.50 20.59
N HIS A 2 -28.99 -4.40 20.63
CA HIS A 2 -28.67 -3.59 19.45
C HIS A 2 -27.16 -3.69 19.24
N LEU A 3 -26.74 -4.64 18.40
CA LEU A 3 -25.37 -4.72 17.91
C LEU A 3 -25.27 -3.71 16.76
N GLU A 4 -24.97 -2.46 17.09
CA GLU A 4 -24.59 -1.49 16.07
C GLU A 4 -23.29 -1.96 15.41
N LYS A 5 -23.38 -2.12 14.09
CA LYS A 5 -22.30 -2.45 13.20
C LYS A 5 -21.15 -1.47 13.45
N ARG A 6 -19.99 -1.97 13.87
CA ARG A 6 -18.73 -1.22 13.92
C ARG A 6 -18.31 -0.83 12.50
N ASN A 7 -18.96 0.19 11.94
CA ASN A 7 -18.45 0.96 10.83
C ASN A 7 -17.73 2.16 11.42
N ASN A 8 -16.53 1.94 11.96
CA ASN A 8 -15.62 3.04 12.25
C ASN A 8 -14.39 2.86 11.38
N VAL A 9 -14.49 3.31 10.13
CA VAL A 9 -13.32 3.59 9.30
C VAL A 9 -12.67 4.82 9.93
N LYS A 10 -11.92 4.62 11.02
CA LYS A 10 -11.00 5.64 11.51
C LYS A 10 -10.00 5.84 10.38
N ALA A 11 -9.98 7.04 9.81
CA ALA A 11 -8.91 7.43 8.91
C ALA A 11 -7.59 7.35 9.71
N ASP A 12 -6.80 6.36 9.33
CA ASP A 12 -5.58 5.89 9.95
C ASP A 12 -4.50 6.98 10.07
N ASN A 13 -4.24 7.45 11.28
CA ASN A 13 -2.98 8.11 11.56
C ASN A 13 -1.90 7.02 11.63
N VAL A 14 -0.96 7.03 10.69
CA VAL A 14 0.17 6.07 10.62
C VAL A 14 0.91 5.97 11.96
N TRP A 15 0.99 7.06 12.72
CA TRP A 15 1.59 7.05 14.05
C TRP A 15 0.83 6.22 15.08
N GLU A 16 -0.50 6.22 15.05
CA GLU A 16 -1.32 5.40 15.93
C GLU A 16 -1.13 3.91 15.61
N ILE A 17 -1.07 3.56 14.32
CA ILE A 17 -0.80 2.19 13.87
C ILE A 17 0.59 1.74 14.31
N ILE A 18 1.61 2.56 14.09
CA ILE A 18 2.98 2.26 14.50
C ILE A 18 3.06 2.07 16.03
N LYS A 19 2.36 2.93 16.79
CA LYS A 19 2.27 2.83 18.24
C LYS A 19 1.64 1.50 18.66
N GLU A 20 0.50 1.13 18.08
CA GLU A 20 -0.16 -0.16 18.35
C GLU A 20 0.76 -1.36 18.02
N CYS A 21 1.48 -1.30 16.88
CA CYS A 21 2.45 -2.34 16.53
C CYS A 21 3.58 -2.50 17.56
N ARG A 22 4.03 -1.39 18.16
CA ARG A 22 5.10 -1.38 19.17
C ARG A 22 4.64 -1.89 20.54
N GLU A 23 3.38 -1.67 20.90
CA GLU A 23 2.80 -2.10 22.18
C GLU A 23 2.57 -3.63 22.25
N ARG A 24 2.47 -4.30 21.10
CA ARG A 24 2.40 -5.77 21.04
C ARG A 24 3.70 -6.38 21.56
N LYS A 25 3.60 -7.41 22.43
CA LYS A 25 4.76 -8.10 23.03
C LYS A 25 5.81 -8.39 21.94
N PRO A 26 7.02 -7.81 22.03
CA PRO A 26 7.99 -7.93 20.97
C PRO A 26 8.52 -9.37 20.93
N LEU A 27 8.34 -10.02 19.78
CA LEU A 27 9.01 -11.29 19.47
C LEU A 27 10.45 -11.08 18.98
N SER A 28 10.78 -9.86 18.55
CA SER A 28 12.11 -9.44 18.10
C SER A 28 12.20 -7.92 17.95
N THR A 29 13.41 -7.43 17.66
CA THR A 29 13.75 -6.02 17.41
C THR A 29 13.19 -5.46 16.10
N PHE A 30 12.77 -6.31 15.15
CA PHE A 30 12.25 -5.86 13.86
C PHE A 30 10.82 -5.32 13.99
N LEU A 31 10.54 -4.20 13.30
CA LEU A 31 9.19 -3.61 13.24
C LEU A 31 8.24 -4.52 12.45
N PHE A 32 8.65 -4.95 11.26
CA PHE A 32 7.95 -5.95 10.45
C PHE A 32 8.66 -7.29 10.60
N LYS A 33 7.94 -8.27 11.16
CA LYS A 33 8.49 -9.58 11.50
C LYS A 33 7.56 -10.72 11.13
N THR A 34 8.13 -11.91 10.93
CA THR A 34 7.37 -13.15 10.75
C THR A 34 6.73 -13.58 12.07
N ARG A 35 5.89 -14.63 12.01
CA ARG A 35 5.28 -15.23 13.22
C ARG A 35 6.33 -15.77 14.21
N THR A 36 7.54 -16.07 13.73
CA THR A 36 8.68 -16.55 14.54
C THR A 36 9.62 -15.42 14.98
N GLY A 37 9.34 -14.17 14.61
CA GLY A 37 10.14 -13.00 15.00
C GLY A 37 11.26 -12.64 14.02
N GLU A 38 11.42 -13.32 12.90
CA GLU A 38 12.47 -13.02 11.91
C GLU A 38 12.16 -11.74 11.12
N CYS A 39 13.21 -11.08 10.61
CA CYS A 39 13.05 -9.90 9.77
C CYS A 39 12.25 -10.22 8.51
N GLN A 40 11.29 -9.34 8.17
CA GLN A 40 10.59 -9.42 6.89
C GLN A 40 11.48 -9.03 5.69
N LEU A 41 12.62 -8.39 5.92
CA LEU A 41 13.60 -8.06 4.89
C LEU A 41 14.74 -9.08 4.93
N LYS A 42 14.99 -9.73 3.79
CA LYS A 42 16.14 -10.62 3.56
C LYS A 42 17.36 -9.84 3.11
N GLU A 43 18.51 -10.49 3.23
CA GLU A 43 19.74 -10.07 2.59
C GLU A 43 19.52 -9.87 1.08
N GLY A 44 20.02 -8.76 0.53
CA GLY A 44 19.75 -8.36 -0.86
C GLY A 44 18.45 -7.57 -1.08
N ASN A 45 17.86 -6.98 -0.04
CA ASN A 45 16.65 -6.14 -0.12
C ASN A 45 15.40 -6.84 -0.69
N THR A 46 15.32 -8.16 -0.58
CA THR A 46 14.11 -8.90 -0.93
C THR A 46 13.20 -9.02 0.28
N CYS A 47 11.88 -8.91 0.10
CA CYS A 47 10.93 -9.05 1.22
C CYS A 47 10.45 -10.51 1.33
N THR A 48 10.39 -11.06 2.55
CA THR A 48 9.86 -12.41 2.81
C THR A 48 8.35 -12.43 2.77
N GLY A 49 7.79 -12.59 1.57
CA GLY A 49 6.38 -12.92 1.43
C GLY A 49 5.42 -11.77 1.74
N PHE A 50 5.88 -10.54 2.01
CA PHE A 50 5.02 -9.35 2.06
C PHE A 50 4.18 -9.22 0.79
N GLU A 51 4.79 -9.38 -0.39
CA GLU A 51 4.06 -9.35 -1.66
C GLU A 51 2.98 -10.43 -1.73
N SER A 52 3.29 -11.66 -1.27
CA SER A 52 2.32 -12.75 -1.21
C SER A 52 1.19 -12.46 -0.23
N GLN A 53 1.50 -11.88 0.94
CA GLN A 53 0.49 -11.46 1.92
C GLN A 53 -0.40 -10.36 1.37
N CYS A 54 0.17 -9.32 0.75
CA CYS A 54 -0.57 -8.27 0.08
C CYS A 54 -1.51 -8.86 -0.99
N GLN A 55 -1.00 -9.73 -1.87
CA GLN A 55 -1.82 -10.39 -2.89
C GLN A 55 -2.99 -11.19 -2.29
N ARG A 56 -2.80 -11.87 -1.15
CA ARG A 56 -3.87 -12.58 -0.44
C ARG A 56 -4.88 -11.65 0.22
N TRP A 57 -4.48 -10.43 0.58
CA TRP A 57 -5.38 -9.42 1.17
C TRP A 57 -6.22 -8.70 0.11
N GLN A 58 -5.68 -8.45 -1.09
CA GLN A 58 -6.39 -7.70 -2.14
C GLN A 58 -7.80 -8.25 -2.44
N PRO A 59 -8.02 -9.57 -2.63
CA PRO A 59 -9.37 -10.10 -2.87
C PRO A 59 -10.35 -9.86 -1.72
N LYS A 60 -9.87 -9.67 -0.49
CA LYS A 60 -10.70 -9.44 0.70
C LYS A 60 -11.16 -7.99 0.83
N LEU A 61 -10.55 -7.06 0.10
CA LEU A 61 -10.93 -5.66 0.08
C LEU A 61 -12.04 -5.42 -0.96
N PRO A 62 -12.90 -4.39 -0.76
CA PRO A 62 -13.78 -3.88 -1.81
C PRO A 62 -12.99 -3.61 -3.08
N LYS A 63 -13.57 -3.89 -4.25
CA LYS A 63 -12.86 -3.86 -5.54
C LYS A 63 -12.21 -2.49 -5.80
N GLU A 64 -12.85 -1.42 -5.34
CA GLU A 64 -12.47 -0.02 -5.47
C GLU A 64 -11.28 0.35 -4.58
N LYS A 65 -11.02 -0.46 -3.54
CA LYS A 65 -9.91 -0.28 -2.59
C LYS A 65 -8.75 -1.24 -2.86
N ARG A 66 -8.80 -2.01 -3.95
CA ARG A 66 -7.71 -2.92 -4.32
C ARG A 66 -6.59 -2.16 -5.02
N PHE A 67 -5.36 -2.52 -4.72
CA PHE A 67 -4.16 -1.92 -5.32
C PHE A 67 -3.03 -2.94 -5.43
N SER A 68 -2.15 -2.77 -6.42
CA SER A 68 -0.87 -3.49 -6.42
C SER A 68 0.15 -2.73 -5.55
N GLY A 69 1.19 -3.41 -5.05
CA GLY A 69 2.27 -2.70 -4.34
C GLY A 69 2.90 -1.59 -5.18
N ARG A 70 2.98 -1.79 -6.50
CA ARG A 70 3.43 -0.77 -7.46
C ARG A 70 2.47 0.42 -7.55
N SER A 71 1.17 0.20 -7.40
CA SER A 71 0.16 1.25 -7.42
C SER A 71 0.35 2.26 -6.29
N ILE A 72 0.84 1.83 -5.11
CA ILE A 72 1.14 2.75 -4.00
C ILE A 72 2.30 3.68 -4.36
N ARG A 73 3.42 3.15 -4.88
CA ARG A 73 4.56 4.01 -5.29
C ARG A 73 4.17 4.93 -6.44
N ASN A 74 3.33 4.47 -7.36
CA ASN A 74 2.77 5.30 -8.43
C ASN A 74 1.94 6.46 -7.88
N LEU A 75 1.08 6.20 -6.91
CA LEU A 75 0.30 7.24 -6.26
C LEU A 75 1.22 8.30 -5.62
N VAL A 76 2.18 7.86 -4.80
CA VAL A 76 3.16 8.77 -4.16
C VAL A 76 3.93 9.58 -5.21
N GLY A 77 4.38 8.94 -6.29
CA GLY A 77 5.12 9.60 -7.35
C GLY A 77 4.31 10.62 -8.16
N SER A 78 2.98 10.45 -8.22
CA SER A 78 2.05 11.36 -8.91
C SER A 78 1.61 12.57 -8.07
N GLN A 79 1.77 12.52 -6.75
CA GLN A 79 1.35 13.57 -5.81
C GLN A 79 2.38 14.70 -5.74
N ASP A 80 1.90 15.91 -5.43
CA ASP A 80 2.72 17.12 -5.19
C ASP A 80 3.66 17.47 -6.37
N GLU A 81 4.63 18.34 -6.12
CA GLU A 81 5.67 18.69 -7.07
C GLU A 81 6.69 17.57 -7.26
N LEU A 82 7.32 17.54 -8.44
CA LEU A 82 8.23 16.46 -8.84
C LEU A 82 9.38 16.23 -7.84
N GLU A 83 9.92 17.31 -7.28
CA GLU A 83 11.05 17.26 -6.35
C GLU A 83 10.65 16.63 -5.01
N ILE A 84 9.52 17.08 -4.44
CA ILE A 84 8.93 16.52 -3.22
C ILE A 84 8.59 15.03 -3.40
N ALA A 85 7.99 14.67 -4.53
CA ALA A 85 7.69 13.28 -4.84
C ALA A 85 8.96 12.42 -4.96
N SER A 86 10.02 12.99 -5.55
CA SER A 86 11.31 12.31 -5.72
C SER A 86 12.01 12.06 -4.39
N GLU A 87 12.00 13.05 -3.48
CA GLU A 87 12.55 12.93 -2.14
C GLU A 87 11.81 11.87 -1.33
N ARG A 88 10.46 11.88 -1.35
CA ARG A 88 9.65 10.87 -0.64
C ARG A 88 9.90 9.45 -1.13
N LEU A 89 10.14 9.28 -2.44
CA LEU A 89 10.47 7.98 -3.02
C LEU A 89 11.94 7.59 -2.81
N GLY A 90 12.78 8.50 -2.31
CA GLY A 90 14.19 8.27 -2.06
C GLY A 90 15.01 8.09 -3.34
N HIS A 91 14.63 8.74 -4.45
CA HIS A 91 15.40 8.65 -5.69
C HIS A 91 16.56 9.64 -5.70
N ALA A 92 17.74 9.16 -6.10
CA ALA A 92 18.95 9.99 -6.26
C ALA A 92 18.83 11.08 -7.34
N SER A 93 17.84 11.00 -8.24
CA SER A 93 17.56 12.00 -9.26
C SER A 93 16.07 12.07 -9.56
N THR A 94 15.58 13.30 -9.75
CA THR A 94 14.19 13.59 -10.18
C THR A 94 13.88 13.01 -11.57
N ALA A 95 14.90 12.72 -12.39
CA ALA A 95 14.73 12.07 -13.69
C ALA A 95 14.06 10.69 -13.57
N THR A 96 14.40 9.92 -12.52
CA THR A 96 13.77 8.61 -12.23
C THR A 96 12.30 8.78 -11.90
N THR A 97 11.97 9.74 -11.03
CA THR A 97 10.58 10.06 -10.66
C THR A 97 9.78 10.48 -11.88
N LYS A 98 10.34 11.39 -12.70
CA LYS A 98 9.71 11.88 -13.92
C LYS A 98 9.41 10.73 -14.88
N LYS A 99 10.42 9.93 -15.23
CA LYS A 99 10.30 8.84 -16.20
C LYS A 99 9.29 7.78 -15.78
N PHE A 100 9.36 7.30 -14.54
CA PHE A 100 8.61 6.11 -14.13
C PHE A 100 7.25 6.42 -13.49
N TYR A 101 7.05 7.63 -12.98
CA TYR A 101 5.88 7.96 -12.17
C TYR A 101 5.09 9.18 -12.67
N ARG A 102 5.67 10.05 -13.51
CA ARG A 102 4.96 11.19 -14.14
C ARG A 102 4.70 10.99 -15.63
N SER A 103 5.68 10.47 -16.37
CA SER A 103 5.53 10.18 -17.80
C SER A 103 4.70 8.92 -18.08
N ASN A 104 4.66 8.00 -17.11
CA ASN A 104 3.85 6.78 -17.15
C ASN A 104 2.57 6.89 -16.30
N VAL A 105 1.97 8.08 -16.22
CA VAL A 105 0.62 8.19 -15.62
C VAL A 105 -0.36 7.54 -16.60
N THR A 106 -0.43 6.22 -16.60
CA THR A 106 -1.71 5.56 -16.78
C THR A 106 -2.57 6.10 -15.65
N ASN A 107 -3.50 7.00 -15.99
CA ASN A 107 -4.62 7.30 -15.11
C ASN A 107 -5.04 5.97 -14.50
N VAL A 108 -4.95 5.84 -13.17
CA VAL A 108 -5.43 4.63 -12.50
C VAL A 108 -6.94 4.69 -12.65
N THR A 109 -7.44 4.18 -13.76
CA THR A 109 -8.86 4.11 -14.03
C THR A 109 -9.42 3.14 -12.99
N PRO A 110 -10.39 3.55 -12.16
CA PRO A 110 -11.16 2.60 -11.38
C PRO A 110 -11.68 1.52 -12.32
N ILE A 111 -11.59 0.25 -11.93
CA ILE A 111 -12.16 -0.84 -12.72
C ILE A 111 -13.69 -0.74 -12.60
N ILE A 112 -14.30 0.16 -13.36
CA ILE A 112 -15.74 0.22 -13.55
C ILE A 112 -16.13 -1.15 -14.10
N PRO A 113 -17.06 -1.88 -13.44
CA PRO A 113 -17.60 -3.10 -14.02
C PRO A 113 -18.18 -2.74 -15.40
N GLN A 114 -17.69 -3.39 -16.45
CA GLN A 114 -18.35 -3.39 -17.75
C GLN A 114 -19.69 -4.10 -17.56
N ILE A 115 -20.71 -3.35 -17.13
CA ILE A 115 -22.09 -3.82 -17.19
C ILE A 115 -22.38 -3.87 -18.69
N ASN A 116 -22.39 -5.10 -19.24
CA ASN A 116 -22.82 -5.34 -20.60
C ASN A 116 -24.23 -4.73 -20.77
N LEU A 117 -24.30 -3.57 -21.40
CA LEU A 117 -25.51 -3.09 -22.04
C LEU A 117 -25.71 -3.93 -23.30
N LYS A 118 -26.19 -5.16 -23.09
CA LYS A 118 -26.95 -5.88 -24.11
C LYS A 118 -28.39 -5.94 -23.64
N ASN A 119 -29.26 -5.44 -24.52
CA ASN A 119 -30.71 -5.61 -24.57
C ASN A 119 -31.54 -4.41 -24.06
N SER A 120 -31.79 -3.47 -24.96
CA SER A 120 -33.15 -2.97 -25.25
C SER A 120 -33.31 -2.83 -26.75
#